data_AF-A0A7Y7NXM9-F1
#
_entry.id   AF-A0A7Y7NXM9-F1
#
_cell.length_a   1.000
_cell.length_b   1.000
_cell.length_c   1.000
_cell.angle_alpha   90.00
_cell.angle_beta   90.00
_cell.angle_gamma   90.00
#
_symmetry.space_group_name_H-M   'P 1'
#
loop_
_entity.id
_entity.type
_entity.pdbx_description
1 polymer ?
#
loop_
_entity_poly.entity_id
_entity_poly.type
_entity_poly.pdbx_seq_one_letter_code
_entity_poly.pdbx_strand_id
1 'polypeptide(L)'
;MKNLVTILCLFLFSSILISGCGGGKSKSEDRKMNASLDSLITNMAACKEQNTNCPAYTKASEQIPAMAKDTANKNLVEDLFNGIAQSTSGARSAACAHAINFWVGNSDHYKNAAYGRIVLDALKKEKYDEKSYVGSTLGQLLSGWLVTDDQALLKDIHAAIKDNNTEKRGRKELIRLSGKESFAKPGLLDLLISLANDSKESEEIRVACLGVIWRVDEKSQAKKVEDLYIGFLSNAAPAIVGASLEGLGYMKSVNGFGKVLETIEKSGANEEYYSSSSRALNSYISFEAKEGIDTKKAFNLAVKMANNTNLKPYNRSYYILPIETFGGSEGKKALSKLEASTEKDIANPAKQALERLKNKK
;
A
#
# COMPACT_ATOMS: atom_id res chain seq x y z
N MET A 1 52.00 45.05 19.68
CA MET A 1 52.67 43.76 19.43
C MET A 1 51.57 42.69 19.52
N LYS A 2 51.14 42.11 18.38
CA LYS A 2 51.35 40.70 17.95
C LYS A 2 50.95 39.66 19.03
N ASN A 3 50.24 38.54 18.87
CA ASN A 3 49.56 37.76 17.81
C ASN A 3 48.75 36.65 18.60
N LEU A 4 47.50 36.29 18.27
CA LEU A 4 47.02 35.18 17.41
C LEU A 4 47.25 33.71 17.90
N VAL A 5 46.17 32.89 17.79
CA VAL A 5 46.05 31.43 17.49
C VAL A 5 45.70 30.40 18.61
N THR A 6 44.48 29.85 18.45
CA THR A 6 43.90 28.49 18.58
C THR A 6 44.80 27.23 18.81
N ILE A 7 44.25 26.20 19.49
CA ILE A 7 44.30 24.70 19.25
C ILE A 7 44.02 24.00 20.62
N LEU A 8 42.87 23.35 20.88
CA LEU A 8 42.30 22.02 20.50
C LEU A 8 42.63 20.85 21.47
N CYS A 9 41.55 20.20 21.94
CA CYS A 9 41.35 18.75 22.19
C CYS A 9 41.57 18.07 23.57
N LEU A 10 40.54 17.25 23.89
CA LEU A 10 40.51 15.94 24.57
C LEU A 10 40.07 15.86 26.05
N PHE A 11 38.77 15.56 26.21
CA PHE A 11 38.21 14.76 27.31
C PHE A 11 38.53 13.27 27.09
N LEU A 12 38.99 12.58 28.14
CA LEU A 12 38.94 11.12 28.24
C LEU A 12 38.53 10.69 29.66
N PHE A 13 37.49 9.85 29.70
CA PHE A 13 36.96 9.12 30.84
C PHE A 13 37.89 8.00 31.30
N SER A 14 37.91 7.72 32.60
CA SER A 14 38.00 6.38 33.22
C SER A 14 37.56 6.54 34.68
N SER A 15 36.85 5.65 35.37
CA SER A 15 36.73 4.20 35.27
C SER A 15 35.58 3.73 36.19
N ILE A 16 34.78 2.75 35.74
CA ILE A 16 34.14 1.78 36.64
C ILE A 16 34.37 0.40 36.03
N LEU A 17 35.13 -0.42 36.77
CA LEU A 17 35.12 -1.87 36.69
C LEU A 17 33.90 -2.37 37.48
N ILE A 18 33.19 -3.37 36.96
CA ILE A 18 32.98 -4.67 37.63
C ILE A 18 32.34 -5.64 36.61
N SER A 19 32.91 -6.84 36.67
CA SER A 19 32.75 -8.07 35.90
C SER A 19 31.46 -8.86 36.15
N GLY A 20 30.99 -9.57 35.12
CA GLY A 20 30.08 -10.71 35.22
C GLY A 20 30.20 -11.60 33.97
N CYS A 21 30.67 -12.84 34.15
CA CYS A 21 30.92 -13.84 33.11
C CYS A 21 29.65 -14.38 32.45
N GLY A 22 29.70 -14.52 31.11
CA GLY A 22 28.74 -15.29 30.32
C GLY A 22 29.06 -15.19 28.82
N GLY A 23 29.65 -16.26 28.27
CA GLY A 23 29.73 -16.60 26.83
C GLY A 23 29.91 -15.46 25.82
N GLY A 24 31.12 -14.93 25.70
CA GLY A 24 31.45 -13.93 24.68
C GLY A 24 31.51 -14.52 23.27
N LYS A 25 30.47 -14.27 22.46
CA LYS A 25 30.72 -13.85 21.06
C LYS A 25 31.45 -12.52 21.15
N SER A 26 32.60 -12.41 20.49
CA SER A 26 33.57 -11.37 20.82
C SER A 26 33.02 -9.98 20.43
N LYS A 27 33.23 -8.96 21.26
CA LYS A 27 33.02 -7.53 20.90
C LYS A 27 33.70 -7.12 19.58
N SER A 28 34.59 -7.95 19.03
CA SER A 28 35.24 -7.73 17.73
C SER A 28 34.41 -8.20 16.54
N GLU A 29 33.60 -9.26 16.70
CA GLU A 29 32.67 -9.75 15.68
C GLU A 29 31.47 -8.80 15.56
N ASP A 30 30.92 -8.36 16.69
CA ASP A 30 29.88 -7.32 16.74
C ASP A 30 30.34 -6.00 16.08
N ARG A 31 31.61 -5.62 16.25
CA ARG A 31 32.18 -4.41 15.61
C ARG A 31 32.38 -4.57 14.11
N LYS A 32 32.88 -5.73 13.65
CA LYS A 32 33.07 -6.00 12.21
C LYS A 32 31.74 -6.06 11.47
N MET A 33 30.73 -6.65 12.10
CA MET A 33 29.40 -6.75 11.54
C MET A 33 28.64 -5.43 11.55
N ASN A 34 28.73 -4.64 12.62
CA ASN A 34 28.24 -3.25 12.60
C ASN A 34 28.93 -2.45 11.50
N ALA A 35 30.24 -2.62 11.26
CA ALA A 35 30.92 -1.97 10.14
C ALA A 35 30.47 -2.49 8.76
N SER A 36 30.13 -3.78 8.62
CA SER A 36 29.56 -4.34 7.38
C SER A 36 28.13 -3.87 7.15
N LEU A 37 27.31 -3.77 8.20
CA LEU A 37 25.96 -3.23 8.15
C LEU A 37 25.97 -1.73 7.91
N ASP A 38 26.87 -0.98 8.56
CA ASP A 38 27.08 0.45 8.31
C ASP A 38 27.61 0.69 6.91
N SER A 39 28.48 -0.18 6.39
CA SER A 39 28.92 -0.16 4.99
C SER A 39 27.76 -0.46 4.03
N LEU A 40 26.90 -1.42 4.35
CA LEU A 40 25.69 -1.73 3.60
C LEU A 40 24.73 -0.52 3.61
N ILE A 41 24.45 0.06 4.78
CA ILE A 41 23.61 1.25 4.99
C ILE A 41 24.20 2.47 4.25
N THR A 42 25.51 2.66 4.30
CA THR A 42 26.23 3.77 3.62
C THR A 42 26.18 3.59 2.11
N ASN A 43 26.39 2.36 1.60
CA ASN A 43 26.26 2.04 0.18
C ASN A 43 24.80 2.17 -0.29
N MET A 44 23.82 1.83 0.55
CA MET A 44 22.39 2.03 0.29
C MET A 44 22.00 3.50 0.22
N ALA A 45 22.52 4.33 1.13
CA ALA A 45 22.32 5.77 1.13
C ALA A 45 22.94 6.43 -0.12
N ALA A 46 24.04 5.88 -0.64
CA ALA A 46 24.68 6.34 -1.88
C ALA A 46 23.91 5.93 -3.16
N CYS A 47 23.21 4.77 -3.18
CA CYS A 47 22.36 4.38 -4.33
C CYS A 47 21.05 5.20 -4.42
N LYS A 48 20.75 6.10 -3.46
CA LYS A 48 19.57 6.97 -3.43
C LYS A 48 19.44 7.88 -4.67
N GLU A 49 20.54 8.10 -5.40
CA GLU A 49 20.57 8.97 -6.58
C GLU A 49 20.45 8.24 -7.94
N GLN A 50 20.51 6.89 -8.00
CA GLN A 50 20.71 6.18 -9.29
C GLN A 50 19.65 5.12 -9.68
N ASN A 51 18.56 4.96 -8.93
CA ASN A 51 17.48 3.99 -9.24
C ASN A 51 17.97 2.52 -9.24
N THR A 52 17.08 1.54 -9.51
CA THR A 52 17.27 0.08 -9.34
C THR A 52 18.44 -0.58 -10.12
N ASN A 53 19.25 0.17 -10.86
CA ASN A 53 20.39 -0.32 -11.65
C ASN A 53 21.75 -0.13 -10.95
N CYS A 54 21.76 0.19 -9.65
CA CYS A 54 23.00 0.34 -8.88
C CYS A 54 23.74 -1.03 -8.80
N PRO A 55 25.02 -1.16 -9.23
CA PRO A 55 25.74 -2.43 -9.18
C PRO A 55 25.85 -3.03 -7.76
N ALA A 56 25.89 -2.18 -6.73
CA ALA A 56 25.83 -2.59 -5.33
C ALA A 56 24.46 -3.18 -4.95
N TYR A 57 23.37 -2.67 -5.53
CA TYR A 57 22.01 -3.18 -5.35
C TYR A 57 21.84 -4.56 -5.98
N THR A 58 22.29 -4.74 -7.23
CA THR A 58 22.22 -6.05 -7.92
C THR A 58 23.04 -7.11 -7.19
N LYS A 59 24.27 -6.77 -6.75
CA LYS A 59 25.13 -7.67 -6.01
C LYS A 59 24.56 -8.05 -4.63
N ALA A 60 23.94 -7.11 -3.91
CA ALA A 60 23.26 -7.39 -2.64
C ALA A 60 22.01 -8.29 -2.85
N SER A 61 21.20 -8.02 -3.88
CA SER A 61 20.01 -8.81 -4.21
C SER A 61 20.32 -10.26 -4.57
N GLU A 62 21.47 -10.54 -5.17
CA GLU A 62 21.91 -11.90 -5.52
C GLU A 62 22.50 -12.66 -4.32
N GLN A 63 23.21 -11.98 -3.42
CA GLN A 63 23.98 -12.61 -2.35
C GLN A 63 23.17 -12.87 -1.07
N ILE A 64 22.23 -12.00 -0.72
CA ILE A 64 21.56 -12.07 0.59
C ILE A 64 20.60 -13.28 0.74
N PRO A 65 19.82 -13.69 -0.27
CA PRO A 65 19.04 -14.92 -0.17
C PRO A 65 19.89 -16.18 0.01
N ALA A 66 21.12 -16.19 -0.54
CA ALA A 66 22.08 -17.27 -0.34
C ALA A 66 22.73 -17.21 1.05
N MET A 67 23.05 -16.00 1.54
CA MET A 67 23.53 -15.78 2.90
C MET A 67 22.50 -16.22 3.94
N ALA A 68 21.23 -15.82 3.80
CA ALA A 68 20.16 -16.19 4.75
C ALA A 68 19.88 -17.70 4.84
N LYS A 69 20.22 -18.48 3.81
CA LYS A 69 20.12 -19.96 3.81
C LYS A 69 21.32 -20.64 4.46
N ASP A 70 22.45 -19.96 4.56
CA ASP A 70 23.63 -20.45 5.27
C ASP A 70 23.47 -20.21 6.77
N THR A 71 23.51 -21.27 7.56
CA THR A 71 23.42 -21.22 9.03
C THR A 71 24.51 -20.39 9.70
N ALA A 72 25.63 -20.11 9.02
CA ALA A 72 26.64 -19.16 9.48
C ALA A 72 26.12 -17.70 9.54
N ASN A 73 25.05 -17.38 8.79
CA ASN A 73 24.39 -16.07 8.78
C ASN A 73 23.02 -16.06 9.49
N LYS A 74 22.68 -17.06 10.33
CA LYS A 74 21.55 -16.95 11.27
C LYS A 74 21.60 -15.65 12.09
N ASN A 75 22.82 -15.19 12.38
CA ASN A 75 23.07 -13.92 13.04
C ASN A 75 22.53 -12.74 12.20
N LEU A 76 22.62 -12.75 10.86
CA LEU A 76 22.23 -11.59 10.04
C LEU A 76 20.77 -11.16 10.26
N VAL A 77 19.82 -12.09 10.35
CA VAL A 77 18.42 -11.75 10.62
C VAL A 77 18.26 -11.18 12.03
N GLU A 78 18.84 -11.85 13.02
CA GLU A 78 18.87 -11.40 14.41
C GLU A 78 19.51 -10.01 14.54
N ASP A 79 20.59 -9.75 13.81
CA ASP A 79 21.36 -8.51 13.85
C ASP A 79 20.67 -7.36 13.13
N LEU A 80 19.92 -7.65 12.07
CA LEU A 80 19.04 -6.67 11.44
C LEU A 80 17.91 -6.27 12.40
N PHE A 81 17.30 -7.22 13.12
CA PHE A 81 16.31 -6.88 14.16
C PHE A 81 16.94 -6.21 15.38
N ASN A 82 18.13 -6.60 15.82
CA ASN A 82 18.88 -5.89 16.86
C ASN A 82 19.23 -4.46 16.42
N GLY A 83 19.57 -4.30 15.14
CA GLY A 83 19.81 -3.00 14.51
C GLY A 83 18.58 -2.09 14.55
N ILE A 84 17.38 -2.64 14.40
CA ILE A 84 16.11 -1.93 14.62
C ILE A 84 15.91 -1.64 16.12
N ALA A 85 16.05 -2.64 16.98
CA ALA A 85 15.76 -2.54 18.40
C ALA A 85 16.65 -1.52 19.14
N GLN A 86 17.92 -1.43 18.74
CA GLN A 86 18.94 -0.59 19.37
C GLN A 86 19.14 0.76 18.66
N SER A 87 18.44 0.99 17.54
CA SER A 87 18.59 2.23 16.80
C SER A 87 18.10 3.44 17.60
N THR A 88 18.84 4.53 17.51
CA THR A 88 18.44 5.87 17.98
C THR A 88 18.06 6.79 16.81
N SER A 89 18.03 6.27 15.58
CA SER A 89 17.73 7.02 14.36
C SER A 89 16.77 6.25 13.45
N GLY A 90 15.71 6.91 12.97
CA GLY A 90 14.80 6.28 12.01
C GLY A 90 15.50 5.76 10.76
N ALA A 91 16.57 6.45 10.31
CA ALA A 91 17.40 6.07 9.15
C ALA A 91 17.95 4.65 9.23
N ARG A 92 18.57 4.30 10.37
CA ARG A 92 19.16 2.98 10.59
C ARG A 92 18.08 1.91 10.70
N SER A 93 17.01 2.17 11.45
CA SER A 93 15.91 1.22 11.63
C SER A 93 15.27 0.84 10.30
N ALA A 94 15.01 1.81 9.42
CA ALA A 94 14.37 1.44 8.18
C ALA A 94 15.32 0.93 7.09
N ALA A 95 16.62 1.22 7.15
CA ALA A 95 17.59 0.53 6.33
C ALA A 95 17.65 -0.96 6.70
N CYS A 96 17.64 -1.27 8.01
CA CYS A 96 17.54 -2.64 8.50
C CYS A 96 16.20 -3.29 8.07
N ALA A 97 15.09 -2.58 8.21
CA ALA A 97 13.78 -3.06 7.79
C ALA A 97 13.70 -3.32 6.27
N HIS A 98 14.35 -2.47 5.47
CA HIS A 98 14.46 -2.64 4.02
C HIS A 98 15.24 -3.90 3.67
N ALA A 99 16.38 -4.11 4.33
CA ALA A 99 17.16 -5.32 4.15
C ALA A 99 16.34 -6.58 4.47
N ILE A 100 15.55 -6.56 5.55
CA ILE A 100 14.69 -7.68 5.91
C ILE A 100 13.60 -7.90 4.84
N ASN A 101 12.88 -6.85 4.45
CA ASN A 101 11.79 -6.96 3.46
C ASN A 101 12.26 -7.42 2.08
N PHE A 102 13.33 -6.83 1.57
CA PHE A 102 13.75 -7.02 0.19
C PHE A 102 14.70 -8.20 0.00
N TRP A 103 15.54 -8.48 0.99
CA TRP A 103 16.68 -9.37 0.79
C TRP A 103 16.59 -10.66 1.60
N VAL A 104 15.95 -10.64 2.78
CA VAL A 104 15.78 -11.82 3.62
C VAL A 104 14.55 -12.65 3.21
N GLY A 105 13.51 -12.02 2.63
CA GLY A 105 12.39 -12.61 1.87
C GLY A 105 11.79 -13.96 2.31
N ASN A 106 10.50 -13.99 2.64
CA ASN A 106 9.64 -15.18 2.93
C ASN A 106 10.18 -16.35 3.79
N SER A 107 11.34 -16.25 4.44
CA SER A 107 11.78 -17.24 5.41
C SER A 107 10.86 -17.24 6.64
N ASP A 108 10.32 -18.42 7.00
CA ASP A 108 9.46 -18.54 8.17
C ASP A 108 10.18 -18.16 9.48
N HIS A 109 11.51 -18.16 9.45
CA HIS A 109 12.36 -17.77 10.56
C HIS A 109 12.11 -16.32 11.03
N TYR A 110 11.83 -15.37 10.12
CA TYR A 110 11.54 -13.99 10.55
C TYR A 110 10.09 -13.78 10.99
N LYS A 111 9.16 -14.73 10.76
CA LYS A 111 7.75 -14.59 11.16
C LYS A 111 7.52 -14.80 12.67
N ASN A 112 8.58 -14.96 13.45
CA ASN A 112 8.52 -15.02 14.91
C ASN A 112 7.89 -13.74 15.46
N ALA A 113 6.95 -13.88 16.41
CA ALA A 113 6.27 -12.76 17.02
C ALA A 113 7.19 -11.83 17.82
N ALA A 114 8.33 -12.31 18.33
CA ALA A 114 9.32 -11.48 19.00
C ALA A 114 9.89 -10.40 18.05
N TYR A 115 10.15 -10.76 16.81
CA TYR A 115 10.62 -9.82 15.78
C TYR A 115 9.54 -8.82 15.36
N GLY A 116 8.28 -9.27 15.28
CA GLY A 116 7.15 -8.37 15.05
C GLY A 116 7.04 -7.29 16.14
N ARG A 117 7.28 -7.65 17.42
CA ARG A 117 7.30 -6.69 18.54
C ARG A 117 8.44 -5.69 18.43
N ILE A 118 9.64 -6.12 18.03
CA ILE A 118 10.78 -5.21 17.80
C ILE A 118 10.44 -4.15 16.76
N VAL A 119 9.88 -4.56 15.63
CA VAL A 119 9.49 -3.63 14.55
C VAL A 119 8.39 -2.69 15.01
N LEU A 120 7.41 -3.21 15.76
CA LEU A 120 6.31 -2.42 16.28
C LEU A 120 6.78 -1.37 17.30
N ASP A 121 7.70 -1.72 18.19
CA ASP A 121 8.27 -0.79 19.15
C ASP A 121 9.07 0.32 18.47
N ALA A 122 9.83 -0.01 17.42
CA ALA A 122 10.52 0.99 16.61
C ALA A 122 9.54 1.94 15.92
N LEU A 123 8.46 1.40 15.34
CA LEU A 123 7.39 2.19 14.69
C LEU A 123 6.74 3.19 15.66
N LYS A 124 6.57 2.81 16.94
CA LYS A 124 5.98 3.68 17.97
C LYS A 124 6.94 4.76 18.48
N LYS A 125 8.24 4.49 18.52
CA LYS A 125 9.25 5.37 19.14
C LYS A 125 9.79 6.42 18.17
N GLU A 126 9.95 6.06 16.90
CA GLU A 126 10.63 6.90 15.93
C GLU A 126 9.65 7.90 15.30
N LYS A 127 9.74 9.17 15.71
CA LYS A 127 9.07 10.28 15.01
C LYS A 127 9.81 10.53 13.70
N TYR A 128 9.18 10.17 12.59
CA TYR A 128 9.81 10.21 11.27
C TYR A 128 9.70 11.57 10.59
N ASP A 129 10.75 11.93 9.85
CA ASP A 129 10.74 13.03 8.90
C ASP A 129 10.12 12.55 7.58
N GLU A 130 8.96 13.12 7.22
CA GLU A 130 8.21 12.84 5.97
C GLU A 130 9.08 13.00 4.70
N LYS A 131 10.17 13.78 4.77
CA LYS A 131 11.10 13.98 3.65
C LYS A 131 12.08 12.81 3.45
N SER A 132 12.13 11.87 4.39
CA SER A 132 13.02 10.70 4.35
C SER A 132 12.24 9.44 3.94
N TYR A 133 12.69 8.79 2.86
CA TYR A 133 12.15 7.53 2.28
C TYR A 133 11.99 6.37 3.30
N VAL A 134 12.62 6.52 4.45
CA VAL A 134 12.94 5.54 5.46
C VAL A 134 11.71 5.12 6.28
N GLY A 135 10.84 6.03 6.74
CA GLY A 135 9.73 5.68 7.66
C GLY A 135 8.71 4.64 7.14
N SER A 136 8.64 4.44 5.82
CA SER A 136 7.78 3.47 5.13
C SER A 136 8.05 2.01 5.45
N THR A 137 9.30 1.67 5.77
CA THR A 137 9.75 0.29 5.60
C THR A 137 9.49 -0.57 6.82
N LEU A 138 9.36 0.05 8.00
CA LEU A 138 8.93 -0.64 9.22
C LEU A 138 7.47 -1.08 9.15
N GLY A 139 6.56 -0.20 8.69
CA GLY A 139 5.14 -0.56 8.53
C GLY A 139 4.94 -1.64 7.47
N GLN A 140 5.66 -1.53 6.34
CA GLN A 140 5.67 -2.58 5.32
C GLN A 140 6.23 -3.89 5.86
N LEU A 141 7.31 -3.84 6.66
CA LEU A 141 7.84 -5.04 7.31
C LEU A 141 6.80 -5.65 8.23
N LEU A 142 6.28 -4.86 9.17
CA LEU A 142 5.31 -5.28 10.17
C LEU A 142 4.02 -5.87 9.57
N SER A 143 3.68 -5.50 8.34
CA SER A 143 2.54 -6.10 7.63
C SER A 143 2.62 -7.62 7.48
N GLY A 144 3.82 -8.20 7.47
CA GLY A 144 4.03 -9.64 7.43
C GLY A 144 3.43 -10.39 8.64
N TRP A 145 3.12 -9.66 9.72
CA TRP A 145 2.52 -10.20 10.94
C TRP A 145 1.01 -9.92 11.06
N LEU A 146 0.36 -9.31 10.04
CA LEU A 146 -1.10 -9.10 10.03
C LEU A 146 -1.91 -10.41 10.08
N VAL A 147 -1.26 -11.54 9.82
CA VAL A 147 -1.86 -12.88 9.80
C VAL A 147 -1.32 -13.79 10.91
N THR A 148 -0.63 -13.22 11.91
CA THR A 148 -0.03 -13.99 13.01
C THR A 148 -1.09 -14.69 13.87
N ASP A 149 -0.71 -15.83 14.46
CA ASP A 149 -1.53 -16.55 15.45
C ASP A 149 -1.26 -16.06 16.89
N ASP A 150 -0.19 -15.28 17.12
CA ASP A 150 0.09 -14.65 18.42
C ASP A 150 -0.95 -13.56 18.70
N GLN A 151 -1.91 -13.87 19.58
CA GLN A 151 -3.02 -12.99 19.93
C GLN A 151 -2.58 -11.68 20.59
N ALA A 152 -1.47 -11.71 21.34
CA ALA A 152 -0.96 -10.50 21.98
C ALA A 152 -0.32 -9.57 20.94
N LEU A 153 0.50 -10.10 20.03
CA LEU A 153 1.06 -9.31 18.94
C LEU A 153 -0.03 -8.77 18.01
N LEU A 154 -1.04 -9.58 17.66
CA LEU A 154 -2.16 -9.12 16.86
C LEU A 154 -2.89 -7.94 17.52
N LYS A 155 -3.16 -8.04 18.83
CA LYS A 155 -3.74 -6.93 19.62
C LYS A 155 -2.87 -5.69 19.60
N ASP A 156 -1.54 -5.85 19.72
CA ASP A 156 -0.60 -4.73 19.67
C ASP A 156 -0.56 -4.07 18.29
N ILE A 157 -0.66 -4.85 17.20
CA ILE A 157 -0.76 -4.35 15.82
C ILE A 157 -2.07 -3.56 15.63
N HIS A 158 -3.20 -4.08 16.12
CA HIS A 158 -4.49 -3.37 16.08
C HIS A 158 -4.42 -2.04 16.84
N ALA A 159 -3.77 -2.03 18.00
CA ALA A 159 -3.55 -0.81 18.76
C ALA A 159 -2.72 0.22 17.97
N ALA A 160 -1.69 -0.23 17.25
CA ALA A 160 -0.86 0.63 16.41
C ALA A 160 -1.61 1.21 15.21
N ILE A 161 -2.47 0.42 14.56
CA ILE A 161 -3.33 0.89 13.47
C ILE A 161 -4.29 2.00 13.99
N LYS A 162 -4.80 1.84 15.21
CA LYS A 162 -5.75 2.78 15.84
C LYS A 162 -5.09 4.04 16.42
N ASP A 163 -3.83 3.98 16.82
CA ASP A 163 -3.16 5.07 17.54
C ASP A 163 -2.72 6.19 16.60
N ASN A 164 -3.31 7.38 16.77
CA ASN A 164 -2.98 8.58 16.00
C ASN A 164 -1.56 9.10 16.23
N ASN A 165 -0.86 8.62 17.26
CA ASN A 165 0.56 8.93 17.48
C ASN A 165 1.49 7.98 16.70
N THR A 166 0.97 6.87 16.18
CA THR A 166 1.73 6.00 15.26
C THR A 166 1.84 6.69 13.90
N GLU A 167 3.00 6.53 13.26
CA GLU A 167 3.31 7.17 11.98
C GLU A 167 2.27 6.84 10.89
N LYS A 168 1.78 7.89 10.20
CA LYS A 168 0.63 7.80 9.29
C LYS A 168 0.88 6.84 8.12
N ARG A 169 2.05 6.88 7.48
CA ARG A 169 2.40 5.98 6.36
C ARG A 169 2.50 4.52 6.83
N GLY A 170 3.06 4.26 8.01
CA GLY A 170 3.15 2.95 8.63
C GLY A 170 1.77 2.38 8.92
N ARG A 171 0.87 3.20 9.52
CA ARG A 171 -0.55 2.86 9.68
C ARG A 171 -1.19 2.53 8.32
N LYS A 172 -0.98 3.38 7.31
CA LYS A 172 -1.51 3.18 5.95
C LYS A 172 -1.01 1.89 5.31
N GLU A 173 0.27 1.53 5.46
CA GLU A 173 0.82 0.29 4.90
C GLU A 173 0.27 -0.95 5.60
N LEU A 174 0.16 -0.94 6.92
CA LEU A 174 -0.51 -2.01 7.68
C LEU A 174 -1.94 -2.22 7.19
N ILE A 175 -2.66 -1.13 6.93
CA ILE A 175 -4.02 -1.19 6.36
C ILE A 175 -3.96 -1.72 4.92
N ARG A 176 -3.15 -1.12 4.03
CA ARG A 176 -3.06 -1.44 2.59
C ARG A 176 -2.72 -2.92 2.33
N LEU A 177 -1.90 -3.49 3.20
CA LEU A 177 -1.41 -4.87 3.11
C LEU A 177 -2.34 -5.87 3.82
N SER A 178 -3.37 -5.40 4.53
CA SER A 178 -4.42 -6.26 5.06
C SER A 178 -5.14 -6.97 3.92
N GLY A 179 -5.33 -8.27 4.07
CA GLY A 179 -5.97 -9.13 3.08
C GLY A 179 -6.96 -10.10 3.72
N LYS A 180 -7.48 -11.00 2.89
CA LYS A 180 -8.41 -12.05 3.29
C LYS A 180 -7.93 -12.81 4.53
N GLU A 181 -6.65 -13.16 4.56
CA GLU A 181 -6.02 -13.89 5.65
C GLU A 181 -6.00 -13.08 6.96
N SER A 182 -5.82 -11.75 6.85
CA SER A 182 -5.83 -10.84 8.00
C SER A 182 -7.25 -10.64 8.53
N PHE A 183 -8.25 -10.61 7.63
CA PHE A 183 -9.66 -10.48 8.01
C PHE A 183 -10.26 -11.77 8.61
N ALA A 184 -9.64 -12.92 8.35
CA ALA A 184 -9.95 -14.15 9.06
C ALA A 184 -9.54 -14.10 10.55
N LYS A 185 -8.69 -13.13 10.95
CA LYS A 185 -8.34 -12.90 12.35
C LYS A 185 -9.37 -11.98 13.02
N PRO A 186 -9.76 -12.24 14.28
CA PRO A 186 -10.79 -11.45 14.96
C PRO A 186 -10.44 -9.96 15.07
N GLY A 187 -11.40 -9.09 14.76
CA GLY A 187 -11.38 -7.66 15.11
C GLY A 187 -10.67 -6.72 14.13
N LEU A 188 -9.87 -7.21 13.17
CA LEU A 188 -9.20 -6.32 12.22
C LEU A 188 -10.21 -5.63 11.29
N LEU A 189 -11.14 -6.37 10.70
CA LEU A 189 -12.15 -5.79 9.81
C LEU A 189 -13.00 -4.74 10.54
N ASP A 190 -13.47 -5.04 11.74
CA ASP A 190 -14.26 -4.11 12.54
C ASP A 190 -13.48 -2.85 12.91
N LEU A 191 -12.19 -2.97 13.20
CA LEU A 191 -11.30 -1.83 13.40
C LEU A 191 -11.23 -0.97 12.14
N LEU A 192 -11.00 -1.55 10.96
CA LEU A 192 -10.91 -0.80 9.71
C LEU A 192 -12.24 -0.13 9.34
N ILE A 193 -13.37 -0.80 9.56
CA ILE A 193 -14.71 -0.22 9.38
C ILE A 193 -14.93 0.95 10.34
N SER A 194 -14.51 0.83 11.60
CA SER A 194 -14.60 1.90 12.58
C SER A 194 -13.78 3.11 12.15
N LEU A 195 -12.54 2.90 11.67
CA LEU A 195 -11.67 3.99 11.22
C LEU A 195 -12.23 4.67 9.97
N ALA A 196 -12.75 3.90 9.00
CA ALA A 196 -13.37 4.47 7.80
C ALA A 196 -14.57 5.40 8.13
N ASN A 197 -15.32 5.08 9.18
CA ASN A 197 -16.47 5.87 9.66
C ASN A 197 -16.10 7.04 10.58
N ASP A 198 -14.89 7.05 11.15
CA ASP A 198 -14.50 8.11 12.08
C ASP A 198 -14.25 9.42 11.32
N SER A 199 -15.14 10.39 11.47
CA SER A 199 -15.00 11.70 10.83
C SER A 199 -13.83 12.53 11.38
N LYS A 200 -13.25 12.15 12.52
CA LYS A 200 -12.05 12.76 13.10
C LYS A 200 -10.76 12.10 12.60
N GLU A 201 -10.86 10.94 11.97
CA GLU A 201 -9.71 10.28 11.34
C GLU A 201 -9.34 11.00 10.04
N SER A 202 -8.05 10.98 9.72
CA SER A 202 -7.51 11.55 8.49
C SER A 202 -8.12 10.88 7.25
N GLU A 203 -8.44 11.70 6.25
CA GLU A 203 -9.02 11.21 4.99
C GLU A 203 -8.15 10.12 4.33
N GLU A 204 -6.81 10.26 4.36
CA GLU A 204 -5.89 9.25 3.83
C GLU A 204 -6.04 7.88 4.49
N ILE A 205 -6.20 7.82 5.82
CA ILE A 205 -6.38 6.56 6.55
C ILE A 205 -7.75 5.97 6.27
N ARG A 206 -8.79 6.82 6.21
CA ARG A 206 -10.14 6.40 5.86
C ARG A 206 -10.18 5.80 4.45
N VAL A 207 -9.57 6.47 3.47
CA VAL A 207 -9.41 5.99 2.09
C VAL A 207 -8.60 4.69 2.06
N ALA A 208 -7.52 4.58 2.85
CA ALA A 208 -6.75 3.34 2.93
C ALA A 208 -7.59 2.16 3.45
N CYS A 209 -8.42 2.38 4.48
CA CYS A 209 -9.34 1.36 4.99
C CYS A 209 -10.33 0.93 3.89
N LEU A 210 -10.98 1.90 3.26
CA LEU A 210 -11.91 1.64 2.16
C LEU A 210 -11.23 0.95 0.97
N GLY A 211 -9.95 1.19 0.73
CA GLY A 211 -9.19 0.57 -0.34
C GLY A 211 -8.90 -0.93 -0.16
N VAL A 212 -9.15 -1.50 1.02
CA VAL A 212 -8.82 -2.91 1.33
C VAL A 212 -9.96 -3.76 1.87
N ILE A 213 -10.96 -3.17 2.53
CA ILE A 213 -12.02 -3.95 3.20
C ILE A 213 -12.89 -4.76 2.21
N TRP A 214 -12.89 -4.42 0.92
CA TRP A 214 -13.51 -5.23 -0.14
C TRP A 214 -12.95 -6.64 -0.26
N ARG A 215 -11.74 -6.91 0.27
CA ARG A 215 -11.08 -8.23 0.26
C ARG A 215 -11.65 -9.22 1.29
N VAL A 216 -12.75 -8.86 1.95
CA VAL A 216 -13.45 -9.74 2.88
C VAL A 216 -14.14 -10.89 2.15
N ASP A 217 -13.93 -12.10 2.64
CA ASP A 217 -14.49 -13.32 2.03
C ASP A 217 -15.74 -13.84 2.74
N GLU A 218 -15.90 -13.53 4.04
CA GLU A 218 -17.05 -14.00 4.80
C GLU A 218 -18.32 -13.27 4.34
N LYS A 219 -19.32 -14.01 3.83
CA LYS A 219 -20.54 -13.42 3.24
C LYS A 219 -21.29 -12.47 4.17
N SER A 220 -21.35 -12.79 5.46
CA SER A 220 -21.99 -11.97 6.51
C SER A 220 -21.32 -10.60 6.62
N GLN A 221 -19.98 -10.58 6.60
CA GLN A 221 -19.15 -9.39 6.69
C GLN A 221 -19.10 -8.62 5.36
N ALA A 222 -19.12 -9.32 4.22
CA ALA A 222 -19.18 -8.71 2.90
C ALA A 222 -20.42 -7.82 2.75
N LYS A 223 -21.58 -8.26 3.25
CA LYS A 223 -22.78 -7.41 3.27
C LYS A 223 -22.57 -6.11 4.06
N LYS A 224 -21.96 -6.20 5.26
CA LYS A 224 -21.65 -5.03 6.09
C LYS A 224 -20.72 -4.04 5.38
N VAL A 225 -19.71 -4.55 4.65
CA VAL A 225 -18.79 -3.73 3.86
C VAL A 225 -19.49 -3.11 2.64
N GLU A 226 -20.36 -3.86 1.97
CA GLU A 226 -21.18 -3.37 0.86
C GLU A 226 -22.09 -2.21 1.31
N ASP A 227 -22.83 -2.39 2.40
CA ASP A 227 -23.71 -1.37 2.99
C ASP A 227 -22.93 -0.10 3.38
N LEU A 228 -21.71 -0.27 3.93
CA LEU A 228 -20.82 0.84 4.28
C LEU A 228 -20.44 1.67 3.04
N TYR A 229 -19.99 1.02 1.96
CA TYR A 229 -19.64 1.73 0.73
C TYR A 229 -20.85 2.46 0.13
N ILE A 230 -22.03 1.82 0.10
CA ILE A 230 -23.28 2.44 -0.38
C ILE A 230 -23.60 3.71 0.43
N GLY A 231 -23.40 3.67 1.75
CA GLY A 231 -23.58 4.83 2.63
C GLY A 231 -22.70 6.02 2.22
N PHE A 232 -21.41 5.76 1.93
CA PHE A 232 -20.46 6.80 1.54
C PHE A 232 -20.74 7.42 0.17
N LEU A 233 -21.44 6.73 -0.74
CA LEU A 233 -21.83 7.29 -2.03
C LEU A 233 -22.84 8.45 -1.94
N SER A 234 -23.48 8.65 -0.78
CA SER A 234 -24.59 9.61 -0.65
C SER A 234 -24.14 11.03 -0.29
N ASN A 235 -23.11 11.22 0.54
CA ASN A 235 -22.70 12.53 1.08
C ASN A 235 -21.23 12.58 1.60
N ALA A 236 -20.30 11.84 0.99
CA ALA A 236 -18.90 11.86 1.42
C ALA A 236 -18.01 12.79 0.57
N ALA A 237 -16.79 13.06 1.06
CA ALA A 237 -15.77 13.75 0.31
C ALA A 237 -15.38 12.97 -0.96
N PRO A 238 -14.94 13.63 -2.05
CA PRO A 238 -14.68 12.97 -3.33
C PRO A 238 -13.73 11.77 -3.27
N ALA A 239 -12.68 11.84 -2.45
CA ALA A 239 -11.73 10.73 -2.27
C ALA A 239 -12.40 9.49 -1.63
N ILE A 240 -13.30 9.71 -0.67
CA ILE A 240 -14.08 8.65 0.00
C ILE A 240 -15.12 8.07 -0.97
N VAL A 241 -15.75 8.90 -1.79
CA VAL A 241 -16.66 8.45 -2.86
C VAL A 241 -15.90 7.59 -3.87
N GLY A 242 -14.74 8.05 -4.34
CA GLY A 242 -13.88 7.30 -5.27
C GLY A 242 -13.48 5.93 -4.72
N ALA A 243 -12.99 5.88 -3.48
CA ALA A 243 -12.63 4.62 -2.81
C ALA A 243 -13.84 3.68 -2.67
N SER A 244 -15.03 4.21 -2.43
CA SER A 244 -16.26 3.42 -2.28
C SER A 244 -16.77 2.89 -3.62
N LEU A 245 -16.66 3.68 -4.70
CA LEU A 245 -16.94 3.23 -6.06
C LEU A 245 -16.01 2.08 -6.47
N GLU A 246 -14.71 2.19 -6.19
CA GLU A 246 -13.75 1.11 -6.44
C GLU A 246 -14.04 -0.12 -5.60
N GLY A 247 -14.27 0.05 -4.31
CA GLY A 247 -14.58 -1.04 -3.38
C GLY A 247 -15.78 -1.86 -3.85
N LEU A 248 -16.91 -1.23 -4.15
CA LEU A 248 -18.08 -1.93 -4.66
C LEU A 248 -17.83 -2.58 -6.03
N GLY A 249 -17.02 -1.93 -6.88
CA GLY A 249 -16.57 -2.50 -8.15
C GLY A 249 -15.80 -3.80 -7.95
N TYR A 250 -14.81 -3.83 -7.04
CA TYR A 250 -14.05 -5.03 -6.71
C TYR A 250 -14.92 -6.13 -6.08
N MET A 251 -15.88 -5.75 -5.23
CA MET A 251 -16.86 -6.70 -4.66
C MET A 251 -17.87 -7.22 -5.70
N LYS A 252 -17.97 -6.56 -6.86
CA LYS A 252 -18.97 -6.85 -7.90
C LYS A 252 -20.40 -6.84 -7.34
N SER A 253 -20.68 -5.88 -6.46
CA SER A 253 -21.94 -5.70 -5.73
C SER A 253 -23.15 -5.42 -6.66
N VAL A 254 -24.07 -6.38 -6.80
CA VAL A 254 -25.31 -6.14 -7.57
C VAL A 254 -26.24 -5.18 -6.82
N ASN A 255 -26.34 -5.31 -5.49
CA ASN A 255 -27.25 -4.50 -4.69
C ASN A 255 -26.87 -3.01 -4.69
N GLY A 256 -25.56 -2.70 -4.69
CA GLY A 256 -25.04 -1.34 -4.71
C GLY A 256 -25.07 -0.68 -6.09
N PHE A 257 -25.33 -1.45 -7.17
CA PHE A 257 -25.18 -0.94 -8.53
C PHE A 257 -26.13 0.21 -8.86
N GLY A 258 -27.38 0.14 -8.40
CA GLY A 258 -28.34 1.23 -8.57
C GLY A 258 -27.82 2.54 -7.97
N LYS A 259 -27.19 2.48 -6.79
CA LYS A 259 -26.59 3.66 -6.16
C LYS A 259 -25.36 4.16 -6.90
N VAL A 260 -24.54 3.27 -7.45
CA VAL A 260 -23.43 3.67 -8.33
C VAL A 260 -23.92 4.45 -9.54
N LEU A 261 -24.96 3.97 -10.21
CA LEU A 261 -25.53 4.67 -11.38
C LEU A 261 -26.07 6.04 -10.99
N GLU A 262 -26.79 6.15 -9.87
CA GLU A 262 -27.28 7.43 -9.33
C GLU A 262 -26.13 8.39 -9.02
N THR A 263 -25.08 7.91 -8.33
CA THR A 263 -23.92 8.73 -7.96
C THR A 263 -23.19 9.22 -9.19
N ILE A 264 -22.89 8.36 -10.17
CA ILE A 264 -22.20 8.76 -11.41
C ILE A 264 -23.05 9.75 -12.21
N GLU A 265 -24.35 9.54 -12.28
CA GLU A 265 -25.28 10.43 -12.97
C GLU A 265 -25.33 11.83 -12.33
N LYS A 266 -25.44 11.88 -10.99
CA LYS A 266 -25.50 13.12 -10.21
C LYS A 266 -24.17 13.87 -10.23
N SER A 267 -23.08 13.16 -10.04
CA SER A 267 -21.73 13.71 -10.00
C SER A 267 -21.26 14.24 -11.35
N GLY A 268 -21.74 13.66 -12.45
CA GLY A 268 -21.27 14.04 -13.77
C GLY A 268 -19.79 13.67 -14.01
N ALA A 269 -19.17 14.38 -14.94
CA ALA A 269 -17.74 14.27 -15.19
C ALA A 269 -16.94 14.86 -14.02
N ASN A 270 -16.07 14.06 -13.42
CA ASN A 270 -15.17 14.50 -12.36
C ASN A 270 -13.77 13.89 -12.55
N GLU A 271 -12.72 14.73 -12.58
CA GLU A 271 -11.32 14.27 -12.70
C GLU A 271 -10.78 13.61 -11.42
N GLU A 272 -11.44 13.76 -10.28
CA GLU A 272 -10.99 13.21 -8.99
C GLU A 272 -11.25 11.70 -8.87
N TYR A 273 -12.26 11.17 -9.56
CA TYR A 273 -12.65 9.75 -9.45
C TYR A 273 -13.15 9.13 -10.76
N TYR A 274 -12.78 9.67 -11.93
CA TYR A 274 -13.15 9.10 -13.24
C TYR A 274 -12.69 7.64 -13.41
N SER A 275 -11.53 7.28 -12.86
CA SER A 275 -11.01 5.93 -12.92
C SER A 275 -11.84 5.01 -12.03
N SER A 276 -12.21 5.47 -10.84
CA SER A 276 -13.06 4.77 -9.89
C SER A 276 -14.48 4.55 -10.42
N SER A 277 -15.10 5.57 -11.04
CA SER A 277 -16.44 5.44 -11.65
C SER A 277 -16.44 4.49 -12.85
N SER A 278 -15.43 4.57 -13.71
CA SER A 278 -15.25 3.61 -14.80
C SER A 278 -15.06 2.18 -14.29
N ARG A 279 -14.16 1.99 -13.30
CA ARG A 279 -13.92 0.69 -12.67
C ARG A 279 -15.18 0.14 -12.03
N ALA A 280 -15.96 0.97 -11.35
CA ALA A 280 -17.25 0.59 -10.79
C ALA A 280 -18.14 0.07 -11.91
N LEU A 281 -18.48 0.90 -12.92
CA LEU A 281 -19.34 0.52 -14.05
C LEU A 281 -18.91 -0.78 -14.75
N ASN A 282 -17.60 -0.98 -14.94
CA ASN A 282 -17.08 -2.15 -15.63
C ASN A 282 -17.04 -3.41 -14.74
N SER A 283 -16.58 -3.29 -13.48
CA SER A 283 -16.28 -4.47 -12.64
C SER A 283 -17.53 -5.23 -12.19
N TYR A 284 -18.68 -4.56 -12.07
CA TYR A 284 -19.97 -5.23 -11.80
C TYR A 284 -20.36 -6.24 -12.88
N ILE A 285 -19.84 -6.10 -14.10
CA ILE A 285 -20.41 -6.70 -15.30
C ILE A 285 -19.32 -7.35 -16.15
N SER A 286 -18.36 -7.97 -15.47
CA SER A 286 -17.19 -8.56 -16.11
C SER A 286 -17.61 -9.56 -17.20
N PHE A 287 -17.41 -9.17 -18.46
CA PHE A 287 -17.64 -9.90 -19.73
C PHE A 287 -19.07 -10.34 -20.06
N GLU A 288 -19.98 -10.44 -19.09
CA GLU A 288 -21.39 -10.79 -19.31
C GLU A 288 -22.30 -9.96 -18.40
N ALA A 289 -23.46 -9.59 -18.93
CA ALA A 289 -24.51 -8.92 -18.16
C ALA A 289 -24.94 -9.84 -17.00
N LYS A 290 -24.83 -9.35 -15.76
CA LYS A 290 -25.41 -10.05 -14.62
C LYS A 290 -26.89 -9.70 -14.49
N GLU A 291 -27.68 -10.65 -14.00
CA GLU A 291 -29.05 -10.37 -13.61
C GLU A 291 -29.10 -9.32 -12.48
N GLY A 292 -30.09 -8.43 -12.51
CA GLY A 292 -30.30 -7.42 -11.46
C GLY A 292 -29.58 -6.08 -11.66
N ILE A 293 -28.96 -5.84 -12.81
CA ILE A 293 -28.28 -4.57 -13.12
C ILE A 293 -28.89 -3.85 -14.34
N ASP A 294 -28.91 -2.52 -14.34
CA ASP A 294 -29.35 -1.71 -15.48
C ASP A 294 -28.19 -1.43 -16.45
N THR A 295 -27.92 -2.39 -17.34
CA THR A 295 -26.84 -2.29 -18.34
C THR A 295 -27.07 -1.16 -19.35
N LYS A 296 -28.33 -0.81 -19.64
CA LYS A 296 -28.67 0.26 -20.57
C LYS A 296 -28.32 1.63 -19.97
N LYS A 297 -28.67 1.88 -18.71
CA LYS A 297 -28.26 3.10 -18.01
C LYS A 297 -26.75 3.17 -17.85
N ALA A 298 -26.09 2.06 -17.52
CA ALA A 298 -24.63 1.99 -17.45
C ALA A 298 -23.97 2.37 -18.78
N PHE A 299 -24.44 1.79 -19.90
CA PHE A 299 -24.01 2.14 -21.25
C PHE A 299 -24.18 3.63 -21.54
N ASN A 300 -25.37 4.16 -21.31
CA ASN A 300 -25.68 5.57 -21.59
C ASN A 300 -24.81 6.52 -20.78
N LEU A 301 -24.56 6.22 -19.50
CA LEU A 301 -23.64 6.99 -18.66
C LEU A 301 -22.21 6.90 -19.19
N ALA A 302 -21.73 5.72 -19.58
CA ALA A 302 -20.40 5.57 -20.14
C ALA A 302 -20.22 6.37 -21.45
N VAL A 303 -21.20 6.33 -22.36
CA VAL A 303 -21.21 7.15 -23.58
C VAL A 303 -21.21 8.63 -23.24
N LYS A 304 -22.05 9.06 -22.28
CA LYS A 304 -22.09 10.46 -21.83
C LYS A 304 -20.73 10.92 -21.31
N MET A 305 -20.05 10.10 -20.50
CA MET A 305 -18.74 10.45 -19.94
C MET A 305 -17.62 10.42 -20.99
N ALA A 306 -17.62 9.44 -21.91
CA ALA A 306 -16.64 9.37 -22.99
C ALA A 306 -16.73 10.57 -23.96
N ASN A 307 -17.90 11.20 -24.08
CA ASN A 307 -18.12 12.40 -24.91
C ASN A 307 -18.00 13.71 -24.12
N ASN A 308 -17.69 13.67 -22.82
CA ASN A 308 -17.69 14.87 -21.99
C ASN A 308 -16.37 15.66 -22.13
N THR A 309 -16.39 16.74 -22.91
CA THR A 309 -15.22 17.58 -23.17
C THR A 309 -14.69 18.34 -21.95
N ASN A 310 -15.40 18.33 -20.82
CA ASN A 310 -14.89 18.87 -19.55
C ASN A 310 -13.85 17.94 -18.90
N LEU A 311 -13.69 16.72 -19.40
CA LEU A 311 -12.65 15.78 -18.99
C LEU A 311 -11.52 15.75 -20.01
N LYS A 312 -10.28 15.63 -19.52
CA LYS A 312 -9.13 15.33 -20.37
C LYS A 312 -9.38 14.07 -21.22
N PRO A 313 -8.91 14.02 -22.48
CA PRO A 313 -9.04 12.85 -23.35
C PRO A 313 -8.64 11.54 -22.68
N TYR A 314 -7.49 11.53 -22.00
CA TYR A 314 -7.03 10.37 -21.24
C TYR A 314 -8.07 9.87 -20.21
N ASN A 315 -8.72 10.77 -19.46
CA ASN A 315 -9.70 10.42 -18.45
C ASN A 315 -11.00 9.87 -19.07
N ARG A 316 -11.43 10.43 -20.20
CA ARG A 316 -12.59 9.95 -20.95
C ARG A 316 -12.39 8.54 -21.50
N SER A 317 -11.15 8.18 -21.83
CA SER A 317 -10.82 6.87 -22.41
C SER A 317 -11.18 5.69 -21.49
N TYR A 318 -11.23 5.93 -20.18
CA TYR A 318 -11.64 4.93 -19.18
C TYR A 318 -13.06 4.43 -19.42
N TYR A 319 -13.94 5.21 -20.06
CA TYR A 319 -15.33 4.80 -20.31
C TYR A 319 -15.51 4.01 -21.61
N ILE A 320 -14.45 3.84 -22.41
CA ILE A 320 -14.49 3.04 -23.65
C ILE A 320 -14.76 1.56 -23.34
N LEU A 321 -14.19 1.04 -22.26
CA LEU A 321 -14.38 -0.36 -21.89
C LEU A 321 -15.83 -0.68 -21.47
N PRO A 322 -16.50 0.13 -20.62
CA PRO A 322 -17.95 0.00 -20.42
C PRO A 322 -18.78 0.09 -21.72
N ILE A 323 -18.44 0.99 -22.65
CA ILE A 323 -19.15 1.11 -23.95
C ILE A 323 -19.00 -0.18 -24.78
N GLU A 324 -17.76 -0.69 -24.87
CA GLU A 324 -17.44 -1.95 -25.53
C GLU A 324 -18.23 -3.11 -24.96
N THR A 325 -18.37 -3.14 -23.63
CA THR A 325 -18.98 -4.27 -22.91
C THR A 325 -20.51 -4.29 -23.03
N PHE A 326 -21.19 -3.14 -22.98
CA PHE A 326 -22.66 -3.11 -22.89
C PHE A 326 -23.39 -2.73 -24.17
N GLY A 327 -22.73 -1.99 -25.06
CA GLY A 327 -23.46 -1.33 -26.13
C GLY A 327 -23.92 -2.26 -27.25
N GLY A 328 -23.36 -3.47 -27.38
CA GLY A 328 -23.65 -4.34 -28.52
C GLY A 328 -23.52 -3.60 -29.86
N SER A 329 -24.60 -3.57 -30.66
CA SER A 329 -24.64 -2.81 -31.91
C SER A 329 -24.61 -1.29 -31.71
N GLU A 330 -25.22 -0.77 -30.64
CA GLU A 330 -25.16 0.65 -30.26
C GLU A 330 -23.77 1.05 -29.78
N GLY A 331 -23.07 0.13 -29.11
CA GLY A 331 -21.69 0.27 -28.68
C GLY A 331 -20.74 0.38 -29.86
N LYS A 332 -20.90 -0.46 -30.88
CA LYS A 332 -20.16 -0.32 -32.15
C LYS A 332 -20.37 1.07 -32.76
N LYS A 333 -21.61 1.55 -32.82
CA LYS A 333 -21.90 2.91 -33.34
C LYS A 333 -21.25 4.02 -32.49
N ALA A 334 -21.33 3.92 -31.17
CA ALA A 334 -20.72 4.88 -30.25
C ALA A 334 -19.19 4.90 -30.39
N LEU A 335 -18.56 3.73 -30.43
CA LEU A 335 -17.12 3.61 -30.60
C LEU A 335 -16.65 4.10 -31.97
N SER A 336 -17.39 3.88 -33.06
CA SER A 336 -17.04 4.43 -34.38
C SER A 336 -17.05 5.95 -34.42
N LYS A 337 -17.93 6.59 -33.64
CA LYS A 337 -17.90 8.05 -33.48
C LYS A 337 -16.66 8.50 -32.69
N LEU A 338 -16.30 7.78 -31.64
CA LEU A 338 -15.12 8.08 -30.81
C LEU A 338 -13.81 7.81 -31.56
N GLU A 339 -13.74 6.78 -32.40
CA GLU A 339 -12.61 6.49 -33.30
C GLU A 339 -12.32 7.64 -34.26
N ALA A 340 -13.36 8.35 -34.72
CA ALA A 340 -13.24 9.50 -35.60
C ALA A 340 -12.81 10.80 -34.88
N SER A 341 -12.57 10.75 -33.55
CA SER A 341 -12.08 11.91 -32.81
C SER A 341 -10.69 12.35 -33.28
N THR A 342 -10.43 13.65 -33.25
CA THR A 342 -9.08 14.20 -33.47
C THR A 342 -8.15 13.97 -32.27
N GLU A 343 -8.71 13.62 -31.12
CA GLU A 343 -7.99 13.37 -29.87
C GLU A 343 -7.51 11.92 -29.82
N LYS A 344 -6.20 11.72 -30.05
CA LYS A 344 -5.59 10.38 -30.14
C LYS A 344 -5.81 9.49 -28.92
N ASP A 345 -5.86 10.08 -27.72
CA ASP A 345 -6.12 9.36 -26.47
C ASP A 345 -7.55 8.79 -26.38
N ILE A 346 -8.46 9.23 -27.25
CA ILE A 346 -9.81 8.68 -27.39
C ILE A 346 -9.93 7.83 -28.66
N ALA A 347 -9.44 8.33 -29.78
CA ALA A 347 -9.53 7.66 -31.06
C ALA A 347 -8.84 6.29 -31.04
N ASN A 348 -7.62 6.21 -30.50
CA ASN A 348 -6.84 4.97 -30.50
C ASN A 348 -7.48 3.87 -29.64
N PRO A 349 -7.88 4.11 -28.36
CA PRO A 349 -8.52 3.06 -27.59
C PRO A 349 -9.91 2.68 -28.14
N ALA A 350 -10.65 3.61 -28.75
CA ALA A 350 -11.94 3.32 -29.39
C ALA A 350 -11.78 2.43 -30.62
N LYS A 351 -10.76 2.70 -31.46
CA LYS A 351 -10.37 1.84 -32.58
C LYS A 351 -10.04 0.42 -32.12
N GLN A 352 -9.19 0.30 -31.09
CA GLN A 352 -8.83 -1.00 -30.53
C GLN A 352 -10.05 -1.75 -29.97
N ALA A 353 -10.99 -1.05 -29.32
CA ALA A 353 -12.23 -1.63 -28.83
C ALA A 353 -13.12 -2.15 -29.98
N LEU A 354 -13.22 -1.40 -31.09
CA LEU A 354 -13.94 -1.85 -32.29
C LEU A 354 -13.30 -3.09 -32.91
N GLU A 355 -11.98 -3.13 -33.01
CA GLU A 355 -11.24 -4.29 -33.50
C GLU A 355 -11.52 -5.52 -32.62
N ARG A 356 -11.50 -5.38 -31.29
CA ARG A 356 -11.90 -6.46 -30.36
C ARG A 356 -13.34 -6.92 -30.58
N LEU A 357 -14.29 -6.01 -30.78
CA LEU A 357 -15.70 -6.36 -31.04
C LEU A 357 -15.94 -6.99 -32.42
N LYS A 358 -15.06 -6.78 -33.39
CA LYS A 358 -15.09 -7.48 -34.68
C LYS A 358 -14.55 -8.91 -34.56
N ASN A 359 -13.60 -9.12 -33.64
CA ASN A 359 -12.92 -10.40 -33.45
C ASN A 359 -13.59 -11.34 -32.43
N LYS A 360 -14.48 -10.84 -31.56
CA LYS A 360 -15.36 -11.66 -30.72
C LYS A 360 -16.40 -12.36 -31.62
N LYS A 361 -16.14 -13.63 -31.95
CA LYS A 361 -17.08 -14.53 -32.64
C LYS A 361 -18.19 -14.98 -31.70
#